data_AF-T0Y582-F1
#
_entry.id   AF-T0Y582-F1
#
_cell.length_a   1.000
_cell.length_b   1.000
_cell.length_c   1.000
_cell.angle_alpha   90.00
_cell.angle_beta   90.00
_cell.angle_gamma   90.00
#
_symmetry.space_group_name_H-M   'P 1'
#
loop_
_entity.id
_entity.type
_entity.pdbx_description
1 polymer ?
#
loop_
_entity_poly.entity_id
_entity_poly.type
_entity_poly.pdbx_seq_one_letter_code
_entity_poly.pdbx_strand_id
1 'polypeptide(L)'
;STGTTRFVAATASAVANFTASLNRLVELLGLGGGAILSLVWARVAFSWFSNDVTKKVQAKDRARDALIGTLLFTAAVSGFVWGLAHWVITGT
;
A
#
# COMPACT_ATOMS: atom_id res chain seq x y z
N SER A 1 -22.21 -35.88 -15.05
CA SER A 1 -21.95 -35.01 -13.89
C SER A 1 -20.46 -34.82 -13.58
N THR A 2 -19.57 -35.78 -13.89
CA THR A 2 -18.12 -35.72 -13.59
C THR A 2 -17.32 -34.63 -14.34
N GLY A 3 -17.79 -34.18 -15.51
CA GLY A 3 -17.16 -33.07 -16.25
C GLY A 3 -17.35 -31.72 -15.55
N THR A 4 -18.58 -31.41 -15.15
CA THR A 4 -18.93 -30.16 -14.46
C THR A 4 -18.18 -30.01 -13.13
N THR A 5 -18.00 -31.09 -12.37
CA THR A 5 -17.22 -31.06 -11.12
C THR A 5 -15.74 -30.78 -11.33
N ARG A 6 -15.16 -31.23 -12.45
CA ARG A 6 -13.75 -30.93 -12.80
C ARG A 6 -13.55 -29.49 -13.25
N PHE A 7 -14.49 -28.94 -14.02
CA PHE A 7 -14.46 -27.52 -14.40
C PHE A 7 -14.61 -26.60 -13.17
N VAL A 8 -15.57 -26.89 -12.29
CA VAL A 8 -15.76 -26.12 -11.04
C VAL A 8 -14.52 -26.19 -10.14
N ALA A 9 -13.89 -27.37 -10.01
CA ALA A 9 -12.66 -27.52 -9.24
C ALA A 9 -11.47 -26.74 -9.85
N ALA A 10 -11.35 -26.71 -11.18
CA ALA A 10 -10.31 -25.96 -11.88
C ALA A 10 -10.50 -24.43 -11.74
N THR A 11 -11.73 -23.93 -11.85
CA THR A 11 -12.04 -22.51 -11.64
C THR A 11 -11.81 -22.10 -10.18
N ALA A 12 -12.23 -22.93 -9.22
CA ALA A 12 -12.02 -22.67 -7.80
C ALA A 12 -10.53 -22.58 -7.42
N SER A 13 -9.69 -23.43 -8.02
CA SER A 13 -8.23 -23.41 -7.80
C SER A 13 -7.55 -22.23 -8.49
N ALA A 14 -8.01 -21.80 -9.68
CA ALA A 14 -7.53 -20.58 -10.33
C ALA A 14 -7.85 -19.32 -9.51
N VAL A 15 -9.08 -19.21 -8.99
CA VAL A 15 -9.49 -18.09 -8.13
C VAL A 15 -8.68 -18.08 -6.84
N ALA A 16 -8.48 -19.24 -6.18
CA ALA A 16 -7.69 -19.33 -4.96
C ALA A 16 -6.22 -18.89 -5.16
N ASN A 17 -5.58 -19.33 -6.26
CA ASN A 17 -4.21 -18.93 -6.59
C ASN A 17 -4.09 -17.43 -6.90
N PHE A 18 -5.10 -16.86 -7.58
CA PHE A 18 -5.17 -15.43 -7.85
C PHE A 18 -5.36 -14.60 -6.58
N THR A 19 -6.27 -15.01 -5.68
CA THR A 19 -6.42 -14.33 -4.38
C THR A 19 -5.13 -14.40 -3.55
N ALA A 20 -4.43 -15.53 -3.58
CA ALA A 20 -3.15 -15.68 -2.89
C ALA A 20 -2.05 -14.76 -3.44
N SER A 21 -1.97 -14.57 -4.77
CA SER A 21 -0.99 -13.66 -5.38
C SER A 21 -1.30 -12.19 -5.07
N LEU A 22 -2.59 -11.81 -5.06
CA LEU A 22 -3.07 -10.48 -4.68
C LEU A 22 -2.73 -10.15 -3.23
N ASN A 23 -2.99 -11.08 -2.30
CA ASN A 23 -2.64 -10.92 -0.89
C ASN A 23 -1.13 -10.70 -0.71
N ARG A 24 -0.31 -11.46 -1.45
CA ARG A 24 1.15 -11.32 -1.40
C ARG A 24 1.63 -9.99 -1.95
N LEU A 25 1.02 -9.48 -3.01
CA LEU A 25 1.33 -8.15 -3.54
C LEU A 25 0.98 -7.04 -2.54
N VAL A 26 -0.19 -7.12 -1.91
CA VAL A 26 -0.61 -6.16 -0.88
C VAL A 26 0.34 -6.21 0.32
N GLU A 27 0.75 -7.40 0.76
CA GLU A 27 1.70 -7.58 1.85
C GLU A 27 3.07 -6.98 1.53
N LEU A 28 3.60 -7.23 0.32
CA LEU A 28 4.87 -6.66 -0.14
C LEU A 28 4.81 -5.14 -0.27
N LEU A 29 3.71 -4.59 -0.79
CA LEU A 29 3.46 -3.15 -0.85
C LEU A 29 3.36 -2.52 0.53
N GLY A 30 2.69 -3.21 1.47
CA GLY A 30 2.57 -2.77 2.86
C GLY A 30 3.92 -2.74 3.58
N LEU A 31 4.73 -3.80 3.44
CA LEU A 31 6.06 -3.88 4.04
C LEU A 31 7.03 -2.87 3.41
N GLY A 32 7.10 -2.79 2.08
CA GLY A 32 7.99 -1.87 1.38
C GLY A 32 7.60 -0.40 1.60
N GLY A 33 6.31 -0.09 1.46
CA GLY A 33 5.78 1.25 1.69
C GLY A 33 5.91 1.69 3.15
N GLY A 34 5.61 0.79 4.10
CA GLY A 34 5.75 1.04 5.53
C GLY A 34 7.19 1.30 5.95
N ALA A 35 8.16 0.58 5.37
CA ALA A 35 9.58 0.81 5.62
C ALA A 35 10.06 2.17 5.10
N ILE A 36 9.61 2.59 3.90
CA ILE A 36 9.95 3.91 3.35
C ILE A 36 9.30 5.02 4.19
N LEU A 37 8.03 4.86 4.56
CA LEU A 37 7.31 5.81 5.40
C LEU A 37 7.97 5.96 6.77
N SER A 38 8.40 4.86 7.41
CA SER A 38 9.05 4.92 8.71
C SER A 38 10.35 5.71 8.67
N LEU A 39 11.14 5.61 7.59
CA LEU A 39 12.36 6.39 7.39
C LEU A 39 12.08 7.88 7.24
N VAL A 40 11.04 8.24 6.48
CA VAL A 40 10.62 9.65 6.30
C VAL A 40 10.22 10.25 7.65
N TRP A 41 9.36 9.55 8.40
CA TRP A 41 8.89 10.00 9.70
C TRP A 41 9.98 10.01 10.76
N ALA A 42 10.93 9.07 10.73
CA ALA A 42 12.10 9.07 11.61
C ALA A 42 12.90 10.36 11.48
N ARG A 43 13.16 10.84 10.26
CA ARG A 43 13.90 12.10 10.05
C ARG A 43 13.14 13.34 10.51
N VAL A 44 11.81 13.33 10.38
CA VAL A 44 10.94 14.38 10.94
C VAL A 44 11.06 14.40 12.47
N ALA A 45 10.99 13.23 13.12
CA ALA A 45 11.09 13.11 14.57
C ALA A 45 12.45 13.59 15.13
N PHE A 46 13.57 13.27 14.47
CA PHE A 46 14.89 13.78 14.88
C PHE A 46 14.99 15.32 14.87
N SER A 47 14.25 15.98 13.97
CA SER A 47 14.25 17.45 13.86
C SER A 47 13.46 18.13 14.99
N TRP A 48 12.57 17.39 15.68
CA TRP A 48 11.76 17.89 16.79
C TRP A 48 12.51 17.94 18.13
N PHE A 49 13.53 17.10 18.32
CA PHE A 49 14.32 17.06 19.55
C PHE A 49 15.40 18.16 19.65
N SER A 50 15.51 19.07 18.67
CA SER A 50 16.47 20.18 18.72
C SER A 50 15.86 21.44 19.34
N ASN A 51 16.58 22.10 20.25
CA ASN A 51 16.12 23.29 21.00
C ASN A 51 16.12 24.61 20.20
N ASP A 52 16.55 24.60 18.93
CA ASP A 52 16.53 25.78 18.06
C ASP A 52 15.14 26.04 17.46
N VAL A 53 14.58 27.23 17.68
CA VAL A 53 13.30 27.68 17.09
C VAL A 53 13.33 27.63 15.55
N THR A 54 14.47 27.97 14.94
CA THR A 54 14.67 27.91 13.48
C THR A 54 14.60 26.47 12.95
N LYS A 55 15.08 25.50 13.73
CA LYS A 55 14.99 24.07 13.39
C LYS A 55 13.57 23.54 13.54
N LYS A 56 12.77 24.09 14.47
CA LYS A 56 11.34 23.74 14.62
C LYS A 56 10.49 24.20 13.44
N VAL A 57 10.76 25.38 12.88
CA VAL A 57 10.08 25.85 11.66
C VAL A 57 10.40 24.96 10.47
N GLN A 58 11.68 24.65 10.24
CA GLN A 58 12.09 23.72 9.18
C GLN A 58 11.57 22.29 9.39
N ALA A 59 11.46 21.83 10.65
CA ALA A 59 10.85 20.55 10.98
C ALA A 59 9.35 20.51 10.59
N LYS A 60 8.64 21.64 10.72
CA LYS A 60 7.23 21.76 10.37
C LYS A 60 7.01 21.67 8.86
N ASP A 61 7.86 22.32 8.06
CA ASP A 61 7.77 22.25 6.60
C ASP A 61 8.14 20.84 6.09
N ARG A 62 9.16 20.21 6.67
CA ARG A 62 9.49 18.80 6.36
C ARG A 62 8.38 17.82 6.79
N ALA A 63 7.72 18.07 7.91
CA ALA A 63 6.58 17.27 8.34
C ALA A 63 5.40 17.40 7.38
N ARG A 64 5.15 18.60 6.84
CA ARG A 64 4.12 18.82 5.81
C ARG A 64 4.45 18.09 4.51
N ASP A 65 5.70 18.14 4.07
CA ASP A 65 6.14 17.43 2.87
C ASP A 65 6.02 15.90 3.04
N ALA A 66 6.45 15.38 4.19
CA ALA A 66 6.24 13.98 4.57
C ALA A 66 4.76 13.58 4.63
N LEU A 67 3.90 14.45 5.17
CA LEU A 67 2.46 14.22 5.25
C LEU A 67 1.83 14.16 3.85
N ILE A 68 2.21 15.08 2.95
CA ILE A 68 1.76 15.08 1.56
C ILE A 68 2.19 13.79 0.87
N GLY A 69 3.44 13.36 1.05
CA GLY A 69 3.93 12.08 0.53
C GLY A 69 3.16 10.88 1.06
N THR A 70 2.81 10.88 2.36
CA THR A 70 2.01 9.81 2.98
C THR A 70 0.58 9.77 2.43
N LEU A 71 -0.04 10.94 2.24
CA LEU A 71 -1.37 11.05 1.65
C LEU A 71 -1.40 10.59 0.19
N LEU A 72 -0.43 11.03 -0.62
CA LEU A 72 -0.30 10.60 -2.02
C LEU A 72 -0.04 9.09 -2.11
N PHE A 73 0.83 8.55 -1.27
CA PHE A 73 1.09 7.12 -1.20
C PHE A 73 -0.18 6.33 -0.86
N THR A 74 -0.93 6.77 0.16
CA THR A 74 -2.17 6.12 0.57
C THR A 74 -3.24 6.19 -0.53
N ALA A 75 -3.37 7.34 -1.20
CA ALA A 75 -4.26 7.49 -2.34
C ALA A 75 -3.88 6.59 -3.52
N ALA A 76 -2.58 6.47 -3.83
CA ALA A 76 -2.07 5.60 -4.88
C ALA A 76 -2.34 4.12 -4.57
N VAL A 77 -2.06 3.67 -3.35
CA VAL A 77 -2.32 2.28 -2.93
C VAL A 77 -3.83 1.99 -2.93
N SER A 78 -4.64 2.92 -2.43
CA SER A 78 -6.11 2.77 -2.42
C SER A 78 -6.67 2.70 -3.85
N GLY A 79 -6.20 3.57 -4.75
CA GLY A 79 -6.58 3.55 -6.16
C GLY A 79 -6.10 2.29 -6.88
N PHE A 80 -4.91 1.79 -6.56
CA PHE A 80 -4.38 0.54 -7.11
C PHE A 80 -5.23 -0.67 -6.67
N VAL A 81 -5.57 -0.78 -5.39
CA VAL A 81 -6.43 -1.85 -4.86
C VAL A 81 -7.83 -1.77 -5.48
N TRP A 82 -8.38 -0.56 -5.61
CA TRP A 82 -9.66 -0.36 -6.26
C TRP A 82 -9.63 -0.75 -7.75
N GLY A 83 -8.56 -0.38 -8.47
CA GLY A 83 -8.37 -0.75 -9.87
C GLY A 83 -8.29 -2.26 -10.07
N LEU A 84 -7.59 -2.96 -9.17
CA LEU A 84 -7.55 -4.43 -9.16
C LEU A 84 -8.92 -5.03 -8.87
N ALA A 85 -9.63 -4.53 -7.86
CA ALA A 85 -10.97 -5.00 -7.53
C ALA A 85 -11.95 -4.77 -8.69
N HIS A 86 -11.88 -3.60 -9.33
CA HIS A 86 -12.68 -3.28 -10.50
C HIS A 86 -12.36 -4.26 -11.64
N TRP A 87 -11.08 -4.42 -12.00
CA TRP A 87 -10.64 -5.37 -13.03
C TRP A 87 -11.17 -6.79 -12.82
N VAL A 88 -11.15 -7.31 -11.59
CA VAL A 88 -11.69 -8.63 -11.24
C VAL A 88 -13.20 -8.71 -11.46
N ILE A 89 -13.94 -7.64 -11.15
CA ILE A 89 -15.40 -7.60 -11.28
C ILE A 89 -15.82 -7.43 -12.74
N THR A 90 -15.17 -6.55 -13.50
CA THR A 90 -15.51 -6.28 -14.91
C THR A 90 -14.92 -7.29 -15.88
N GLY A 91 -13.85 -8.00 -15.51
CA GLY A 91 -13.25 -9.09 -16.30
C GLY A 91 -12.59 -8.64 -17.60
N THR A 92 -12.30 -7.35 -17.76
CA THR A 92 -11.62 -6.74 -18.92
C THR A 92 -10.15 -6.52 -18.66
#